data_AF-A0A5E8ER22-F1
#
_entry.id   AF-A0A5E8ER22-F1
#
_cell.length_a   1.000
_cell.length_b   1.000
_cell.length_c   1.000
_cell.angle_alpha   90.00
_cell.angle_beta   90.00
_cell.angle_gamma   90.00
#
_symmetry.space_group_name_H-M   'P 1'
#
loop_
_entity.id
_entity.type
_entity.pdbx_description
1 polymer ?
#
loop_
_entity_poly.entity_id
_entity_poly.type
_entity_poly.pdbx_seq_one_letter_code
_entity_poly.pdbx_strand_id
1 'polypeptide(L)'
;MIELMGMQKPGQSIEDVQREIRTLFDHHLALPGWHTLLLSAENLSNYTRLELSPFRRWLFEYVDRVRILFWTRSPVAYTISNVQQMVRHGYLIEDMSAEGSDIATPNLAIRLSEHSAAFGEDAIEVRSLESAATESGGIVAAFCRQIGLPGYAPLDLAATIPASENQSMSLRAAYAIDELNSIRPLFVDGRINPERTTDDATKIVEMVQGPKFDLPGRIKERIRETVPPDVQAVNDRFGLDLYPEVFSSVPLIGRAPPNDLVALRDIALKVSDENVRLRSSDQ
;
A
#
# COMPACT_ATOMS: atom_id res chain seq x y z
N MET A 1 6.99 -21.77 2.25
CA MET A 1 6.31 -20.56 1.76
C MET A 1 5.86 -20.85 0.34
N ILE A 2 4.55 -20.90 0.10
CA ILE A 2 4.00 -21.17 -1.23
C ILE A 2 3.49 -19.84 -1.77
N GLU A 3 4.03 -19.41 -2.90
CA GLU A 3 3.58 -18.21 -3.60
C GLU A 3 2.43 -18.59 -4.54
N LEU A 4 1.20 -18.39 -4.09
CA LEU A 4 -0.01 -18.57 -4.91
C LEU A 4 -0.25 -17.28 -5.72
N MET A 5 0.54 -17.07 -6.78
CA MET A 5 0.21 -16.07 -7.80
C MET A 5 -0.80 -16.65 -8.78
N GLY A 6 -2.08 -16.57 -8.44
CA GLY A 6 -3.17 -16.87 -9.38
C GLY A 6 -3.27 -15.78 -10.44
N MET A 7 -2.43 -15.80 -11.47
CA MET A 7 -2.67 -14.97 -12.65
C MET A 7 -3.92 -15.50 -13.36
N GLN A 8 -4.96 -14.68 -13.44
CA GLN A 8 -6.19 -15.02 -14.16
C GLN A 8 -5.84 -15.34 -15.63
N LYS A 9 -6.12 -16.56 -16.07
CA LYS A 9 -5.94 -16.93 -17.47
C LYS A 9 -7.01 -16.23 -18.33
N PRO A 10 -6.71 -15.89 -19.61
CA PRO A 10 -7.70 -15.32 -20.50
C PRO A 10 -8.96 -16.19 -20.56
N GLY A 11 -10.12 -15.59 -20.28
CA GLY A 11 -11.43 -16.28 -20.29
C GLY A 11 -11.81 -17.03 -19.01
N GLN A 12 -10.95 -17.07 -17.98
CA GLN A 12 -11.30 -17.65 -16.68
C GLN A 12 -12.16 -16.68 -15.88
N SER A 13 -13.28 -17.14 -15.32
CA SER A 13 -14.11 -16.33 -14.42
C SER A 13 -13.38 -16.09 -13.08
N ILE A 14 -13.71 -15.01 -12.39
CA ILE A 14 -13.18 -14.73 -11.04
C ILE A 14 -13.57 -15.87 -10.09
N GLU A 15 -14.77 -16.41 -10.25
CA GLU A 15 -15.29 -17.54 -9.46
C GLU A 15 -14.46 -18.82 -9.66
N ASP A 16 -14.01 -19.09 -10.89
CA ASP A 16 -13.16 -20.24 -11.17
C ASP A 16 -11.77 -20.07 -10.58
N VAL A 17 -11.17 -18.88 -10.67
CA VAL A 17 -9.88 -18.58 -10.01
C VAL A 17 -10.02 -18.74 -8.49
N GLN A 18 -11.09 -18.20 -7.90
CA GLN A 18 -11.35 -18.34 -6.46
C GLN A 18 -11.54 -19.80 -6.04
N ARG A 19 -12.24 -20.60 -6.84
CA ARG A 19 -12.44 -22.04 -6.57
C ARG A 19 -11.11 -22.80 -6.64
N GLU A 20 -10.29 -22.52 -7.63
CA GLU A 20 -8.96 -23.12 -7.81
C GLU A 20 -8.05 -22.79 -6.62
N ILE A 21 -7.96 -21.51 -6.24
CA ILE A 21 -7.17 -21.06 -5.09
C ILE A 21 -7.65 -21.73 -3.79
N ARG A 22 -8.96 -21.80 -3.55
CA ARG A 22 -9.53 -22.48 -2.36
C ARG A 22 -9.15 -23.95 -2.33
N THR A 23 -9.30 -24.65 -3.46
CA THR A 23 -8.97 -26.07 -3.57
C THR A 23 -7.49 -26.34 -3.25
N LEU A 24 -6.59 -25.50 -3.78
CA LEU A 24 -5.15 -25.58 -3.48
C LEU A 24 -4.89 -25.31 -1.99
N PHE A 25 -5.56 -24.31 -1.43
CA PHE A 25 -5.41 -23.97 -0.02
C PHE A 25 -5.85 -25.11 0.90
N ASP A 26 -7.05 -25.65 0.68
CA ASP A 26 -7.61 -26.78 1.45
C ASP A 26 -6.71 -28.02 1.35
N HIS A 27 -6.17 -28.30 0.14
CA HIS A 27 -5.21 -29.40 -0.04
C HIS A 27 -3.95 -29.22 0.82
N HIS A 28 -3.38 -28.02 0.87
CA HIS A 28 -2.18 -27.75 1.66
C HIS A 28 -2.44 -27.76 3.17
N LEU A 29 -3.59 -27.24 3.61
CA LEU A 29 -3.99 -27.29 5.02
C LEU A 29 -4.25 -28.72 5.51
N ALA A 30 -4.69 -29.62 4.62
CA ALA A 30 -4.89 -31.03 4.93
C ALA A 30 -3.58 -31.83 5.07
N LEU A 31 -2.44 -31.29 4.62
CA LEU A 31 -1.14 -31.95 4.80
C LEU A 31 -0.76 -31.97 6.28
N PRO A 32 -0.25 -33.09 6.80
CA PRO A 32 0.21 -33.15 8.18
C PRO A 32 1.54 -32.38 8.36
N GLY A 33 1.81 -31.92 9.58
CA GLY A 33 3.14 -31.48 10.01
C GLY A 33 3.42 -29.97 9.89
N TRP A 34 2.47 -29.16 9.44
CA TRP A 34 2.55 -27.71 9.64
C TRP A 34 2.09 -27.35 11.06
N HIS A 35 2.71 -26.33 11.65
CA HIS A 35 2.36 -25.81 12.98
C HIS A 35 2.01 -24.31 12.95
N THR A 36 2.23 -23.65 11.82
CA THR A 36 2.00 -22.21 11.66
C THR A 36 1.54 -21.93 10.24
N LEU A 37 0.38 -21.29 10.14
CA LEU A 37 -0.12 -20.69 8.91
C LEU A 37 0.28 -19.22 8.90
N LEU A 38 0.95 -18.77 7.84
CA LEU A 38 1.28 -17.37 7.64
C LEU A 38 0.53 -16.82 6.43
N LEU A 39 -0.22 -15.74 6.64
CA LEU A 39 -0.98 -15.04 5.62
C LEU A 39 -0.48 -13.59 5.50
N SER A 40 -0.19 -13.17 4.27
CA SER A 40 -0.04 -11.75 3.94
C SER A 40 -1.39 -11.22 3.44
N ALA A 41 -1.86 -10.12 3.99
CA ALA A 41 -3.23 -9.68 3.81
C ALA A 41 -3.39 -8.15 3.86
N GLU A 42 -2.72 -7.44 2.94
CA GLU A 42 -2.79 -5.98 2.86
C GLU A 42 -4.23 -5.45 2.78
N ASN A 43 -5.05 -6.04 1.90
CA ASN A 43 -6.43 -5.55 1.71
C ASN A 43 -7.39 -5.92 2.83
N LEU A 44 -7.07 -6.92 3.68
CA LEU A 44 -7.95 -7.28 4.80
C LEU A 44 -8.07 -6.14 5.81
N SER A 45 -7.10 -5.22 5.87
CA SER A 45 -7.18 -4.06 6.77
C SER A 45 -8.39 -3.16 6.51
N ASN A 46 -9.01 -3.27 5.33
CA ASN A 46 -10.17 -2.47 4.93
C ASN A 46 -11.51 -3.17 5.19
N TYR A 47 -11.50 -4.43 5.62
CA TYR A 47 -12.72 -5.21 5.79
C TYR A 47 -13.41 -4.84 7.10
N THR A 48 -14.73 -4.78 7.04
CA THR A 48 -15.58 -4.61 8.22
C THR A 48 -15.65 -5.90 9.04
N ARG A 49 -16.08 -5.82 10.29
CA ARG A 49 -16.35 -6.98 11.16
C ARG A 49 -17.28 -7.99 10.49
N LEU A 50 -18.28 -7.54 9.73
CA LEU A 50 -19.22 -8.42 9.04
C LEU A 50 -18.53 -9.27 7.97
N GLU A 51 -17.57 -8.70 7.25
CA GLU A 51 -16.78 -9.38 6.24
C GLU A 51 -15.67 -10.25 6.87
N LEU A 52 -15.08 -9.80 7.98
CA LEU A 52 -14.05 -10.53 8.72
C LEU A 52 -14.61 -11.74 9.48
N SER A 53 -15.89 -11.73 9.88
CA SER A 53 -16.46 -12.79 10.71
C SER A 53 -16.52 -14.17 10.01
N PRO A 54 -16.98 -14.28 8.74
CA PRO A 54 -16.86 -15.53 7.98
C PRO A 54 -15.41 -15.99 7.80
N PHE A 55 -14.49 -15.06 7.52
CA PHE A 55 -13.07 -15.38 7.35
C PHE A 55 -12.46 -15.92 8.65
N ARG A 56 -12.76 -15.29 9.79
CA ARG A 56 -12.38 -15.78 11.11
C ARG A 56 -12.90 -17.20 11.34
N ARG A 57 -14.19 -17.44 11.09
CA ARG A 57 -14.78 -18.78 11.31
C ARG A 57 -14.03 -19.85 10.53
N TRP A 58 -13.77 -19.58 9.25
CA TRP A 58 -13.02 -20.47 8.39
C TRP A 58 -11.58 -20.69 8.89
N LEU A 59 -10.87 -19.64 9.35
CA LEU A 59 -9.53 -19.81 9.92
C LEU A 59 -9.53 -20.75 11.14
N PHE A 60 -10.50 -20.61 12.04
CA PHE A 60 -10.61 -21.44 13.24
C PHE A 60 -11.06 -22.89 12.98
N GLU A 61 -11.35 -23.26 11.72
CA GLU A 61 -11.47 -24.68 11.33
C GLU A 61 -10.10 -25.38 11.26
N TYR A 62 -9.02 -24.60 11.14
CA TYR A 62 -7.67 -25.11 10.93
C TYR A 62 -6.69 -24.73 12.04
N VAL A 63 -6.86 -23.56 12.67
CA VAL A 63 -5.94 -23.06 13.70
C VAL A 63 -6.63 -22.83 15.04
N ASP A 64 -5.95 -23.13 16.14
CA ASP A 64 -6.47 -22.88 17.49
C ASP A 64 -6.27 -21.42 17.94
N ARG A 65 -5.32 -20.72 17.33
CA ARG A 65 -4.94 -19.35 17.69
C ARG A 65 -4.62 -18.53 16.46
N VAL A 66 -5.10 -17.29 16.44
CA VAL A 66 -4.75 -16.27 15.45
C VAL A 66 -3.97 -15.15 16.13
N ARG A 67 -2.91 -14.70 15.47
CA ARG A 67 -2.18 -13.46 15.79
C ARG A 67 -2.20 -12.57 14.55
N ILE A 68 -2.53 -11.30 14.73
CA ILE A 68 -2.64 -10.29 13.69
C ILE A 68 -1.56 -9.26 13.97
N LEU A 69 -0.55 -9.22 13.11
CA LEU A 69 0.46 -8.16 13.13
C LEU A 69 -0.04 -7.02 12.25
N PHE A 70 -0.48 -5.93 12.86
CA PHE A 70 -1.01 -4.76 12.16
C PHE A 70 0.10 -3.72 11.99
N TRP A 71 0.69 -3.66 10.79
CA TRP A 71 1.77 -2.73 10.48
C TRP A 71 1.21 -1.42 9.95
N THR A 72 1.44 -0.35 10.69
CA THR A 72 0.94 0.99 10.39
C THR A 72 2.05 1.89 9.86
N ARG A 73 1.68 2.90 9.08
CA ARG A 73 2.57 3.99 8.68
C ARG A 73 2.15 5.28 9.38
N SER A 74 3.06 6.24 9.48
CA SER A 74 2.66 7.57 9.93
C SER A 74 1.57 8.11 9.00
N PRO A 75 0.59 8.86 9.52
CA PRO A 75 -0.49 9.39 8.69
C PRO A 75 0.01 10.17 7.47
N VAL A 76 1.09 10.95 7.63
CA VAL A 76 1.73 11.68 6.54
C VAL A 76 2.33 10.72 5.51
N ALA A 77 3.09 9.71 5.93
CA ALA A 77 3.69 8.73 5.02
C ALA A 77 2.62 7.87 4.31
N TYR A 78 1.53 7.54 5.00
CA TYR A 78 0.37 6.88 4.42
C TYR A 78 -0.25 7.75 3.31
N THR A 79 -0.57 9.02 3.58
CA THR A 79 -1.20 9.91 2.58
C THR A 79 -0.26 10.14 1.39
N ILE A 80 1.05 10.31 1.61
CA ILE A 80 2.06 10.40 0.54
C ILE A 80 1.98 9.16 -0.38
N SER A 81 1.96 7.96 0.21
CA SER A 81 1.86 6.70 -0.54
C SER A 81 0.53 6.57 -1.27
N ASN A 82 -0.56 6.97 -0.63
CA ASN A 82 -1.90 6.91 -1.22
C ASN A 82 -2.01 7.86 -2.43
N VAL A 83 -1.57 9.11 -2.31
CA VAL A 83 -1.55 10.07 -3.43
C VAL A 83 -0.73 9.53 -4.60
N GLN A 84 0.44 8.95 -4.32
CA GLN A 84 1.25 8.31 -5.37
C GLN A 84 0.50 7.18 -6.08
N GLN A 85 -0.21 6.32 -5.34
CA GLN A 85 -1.01 5.25 -5.94
C GLN A 85 -2.19 5.80 -6.75
N MET A 86 -2.92 6.79 -6.22
CA MET A 86 -4.05 7.41 -6.90
C MET A 86 -3.62 8.09 -8.21
N VAL A 87 -2.50 8.82 -8.23
CA VAL A 87 -1.95 9.40 -9.46
C VAL A 87 -1.64 8.31 -10.50
N ARG A 88 -1.06 7.17 -10.09
CA ARG A 88 -0.84 6.02 -10.99
C ARG A 88 -2.15 5.43 -11.53
N HIS A 89 -3.23 5.52 -10.76
CA HIS A 89 -4.57 5.07 -11.15
C HIS A 89 -5.40 6.12 -11.90
N GLY A 90 -4.79 7.23 -12.32
CA GLY A 90 -5.45 8.20 -13.21
C GLY A 90 -6.05 9.42 -12.51
N TYR A 91 -5.90 9.55 -11.20
CA TYR A 91 -6.39 10.71 -10.44
C TYR A 91 -5.44 11.89 -10.54
N LEU A 92 -5.96 13.09 -10.27
CA LEU A 92 -5.17 14.33 -10.23
C LEU A 92 -4.74 14.67 -8.80
N ILE A 93 -3.52 15.18 -8.64
CA ILE A 93 -2.97 15.67 -7.36
C ILE A 93 -3.81 16.85 -6.84
N GLU A 94 -4.26 17.73 -7.73
CA GLU A 94 -5.08 18.89 -7.35
C GLU A 94 -6.39 18.46 -6.69
N ASP A 95 -7.10 17.49 -7.25
CA ASP A 95 -8.37 16.97 -6.69
C ASP A 95 -8.20 16.43 -5.26
N MET A 96 -7.08 15.77 -4.99
CA MET A 96 -6.77 15.22 -3.66
C MET A 96 -6.27 16.29 -2.68
N SER A 97 -5.74 17.40 -3.17
CA SER A 97 -5.14 18.46 -2.34
C SER A 97 -5.98 19.73 -2.25
N ALA A 98 -7.12 19.78 -2.95
CA ALA A 98 -8.05 20.90 -2.93
C ALA A 98 -8.59 21.17 -1.51
N GLU A 99 -8.93 22.43 -1.24
CA GLU A 99 -9.62 22.78 0.00
C GLU A 99 -11.00 22.11 0.03
N GLY A 100 -11.35 21.49 1.16
CA GLY A 100 -12.59 20.71 1.30
C GLY A 100 -12.54 19.29 0.72
N SER A 101 -11.45 18.87 0.07
CA SER A 101 -11.28 17.45 -0.27
C SER A 101 -11.06 16.61 0.98
N ASP A 102 -11.65 15.41 1.03
CA ASP A 102 -11.34 14.42 2.04
C ASP A 102 -9.94 13.86 1.76
N ILE A 103 -8.94 14.34 2.51
CA ILE A 103 -7.59 13.79 2.45
C ILE A 103 -7.67 12.36 2.97
N ALA A 104 -7.22 11.39 2.16
CA ALA A 104 -7.15 10.01 2.59
C ALA A 104 -6.23 9.86 3.81
N THR A 105 -6.83 9.54 4.96
CA THR A 105 -6.15 9.20 6.22
C THR A 105 -6.18 7.68 6.42
N PRO A 106 -5.29 7.14 7.27
CA PRO A 106 -5.24 5.69 7.49
C PRO A 106 -6.46 5.14 8.26
N ASN A 107 -7.22 5.98 8.97
CA ASN A 107 -8.38 5.60 9.80
C ASN A 107 -8.06 4.41 10.72
N LEU A 108 -6.94 4.50 11.44
CA LEU A 108 -6.36 3.40 12.20
C LEU A 108 -7.31 2.90 13.28
N ALA A 109 -7.96 3.79 14.02
CA ALA A 109 -8.82 3.43 15.13
C ALA A 109 -10.03 2.61 14.66
N ILE A 110 -10.66 3.01 13.55
CA ILE A 110 -11.78 2.28 12.96
C ILE A 110 -11.31 0.91 12.46
N ARG A 111 -10.25 0.86 11.65
CA ARG A 111 -9.74 -0.40 11.08
C ARG A 111 -9.35 -1.39 12.16
N LEU A 112 -8.61 -0.94 13.19
CA LEU A 112 -8.24 -1.79 14.33
C LEU A 112 -9.48 -2.23 15.11
N SER A 113 -10.48 -1.37 15.29
CA SER A 113 -11.72 -1.73 15.98
C SER A 113 -12.51 -2.83 15.26
N GLU A 114 -12.61 -2.78 13.93
CA GLU A 114 -13.26 -3.84 13.14
C GLU A 114 -12.55 -5.19 13.34
N HIS A 115 -11.21 -5.18 13.35
CA HIS A 115 -10.40 -6.37 13.57
C HIS A 115 -10.52 -6.87 15.01
N SER A 116 -10.47 -5.99 16.01
CA SER A 116 -10.62 -6.37 17.43
C SER A 116 -12.00 -6.96 17.68
N ALA A 117 -13.04 -6.40 17.07
CA ALA A 117 -14.40 -6.91 17.21
C ALA A 117 -14.61 -8.26 16.52
N ALA A 118 -13.84 -8.57 15.47
CA ALA A 118 -13.86 -9.87 14.82
C ALA A 118 -13.01 -10.90 15.59
N PHE A 119 -11.74 -10.61 15.84
CA PHE A 119 -10.74 -11.58 16.32
C PHE A 119 -10.46 -11.55 17.83
N GLY A 120 -10.90 -10.51 18.53
CA GLY A 120 -10.50 -10.22 19.91
C GLY A 120 -9.29 -9.31 19.95
N GLU A 121 -9.20 -8.50 21.00
CA GLU A 121 -8.13 -7.51 21.17
C GLU A 121 -6.76 -8.15 21.39
N ASP A 122 -6.72 -9.23 22.18
CA ASP A 122 -5.51 -10.02 22.47
C ASP A 122 -4.89 -10.68 21.22
N ALA A 123 -5.65 -10.75 20.12
CA ALA A 123 -5.16 -11.27 18.85
C ALA A 123 -4.36 -10.22 18.06
N ILE A 124 -4.38 -8.93 18.43
CA ILE A 124 -3.85 -7.84 17.62
C ILE A 124 -2.59 -7.26 18.25
N GLU A 125 -1.56 -7.11 17.43
CA GLU A 125 -0.30 -6.47 17.78
C GLU A 125 -0.04 -5.36 16.76
N VAL A 126 -0.02 -4.10 17.20
CA VAL A 126 0.19 -2.94 16.33
C VAL A 126 1.67 -2.55 16.32
N ARG A 127 2.22 -2.26 15.14
CA ARG A 127 3.63 -1.87 14.96
C ARG A 127 3.78 -0.75 13.93
N SER A 128 4.67 0.21 14.20
CA SER A 128 5.09 1.19 13.18
C SER A 128 6.05 0.53 12.19
N LEU A 129 5.76 0.69 10.90
CA LEU A 129 6.61 0.28 9.80
C LEU A 129 7.94 1.06 9.80
N GLU A 130 7.90 2.35 10.12
CA GLU A 130 9.07 3.23 10.20
C GLU A 130 10.03 2.76 11.30
N SER A 131 9.51 2.46 12.49
CA SER A 131 10.31 1.90 13.58
C SER A 131 10.99 0.60 13.15
N ALA A 132 10.20 -0.34 12.62
CA ALA A 132 10.71 -1.64 12.20
C ALA A 132 11.70 -1.58 11.01
N ALA A 133 11.59 -0.58 10.14
CA ALA A 133 12.55 -0.34 9.07
C ALA A 133 13.94 0.09 9.57
N THR A 134 14.03 0.65 10.77
CA THR A 134 15.30 1.05 11.39
C THR A 134 15.95 -0.06 12.23
N GLU A 135 15.26 -1.17 12.47
CA GLU A 135 15.84 -2.31 13.17
C GLU A 135 16.91 -3.02 12.35
N SER A 136 17.83 -3.73 13.03
CA SER A 136 18.85 -4.54 12.36
C SER A 136 18.21 -5.60 11.45
N GLY A 137 18.58 -5.55 10.17
CA GLY A 137 18.02 -6.38 9.09
C GLY A 137 16.71 -5.85 8.48
N GLY A 138 16.26 -4.65 8.87
CA GLY A 138 15.08 -3.98 8.32
C GLY A 138 13.74 -4.66 8.67
N ILE A 139 12.70 -4.30 7.91
CA ILE A 139 11.31 -4.73 8.12
C ILE A 139 11.18 -6.25 8.14
N VAL A 140 11.84 -6.96 7.20
CA VAL A 140 11.76 -8.42 7.09
C VAL A 140 12.32 -9.09 8.35
N ALA A 141 13.48 -8.62 8.83
CA ALA A 141 14.08 -9.15 10.05
C ALA A 141 13.21 -8.87 11.28
N ALA A 142 12.66 -7.66 11.39
CA ALA A 142 11.74 -7.28 12.45
C ALA A 142 10.49 -8.18 12.46
N PHE A 143 9.91 -8.43 11.29
CA PHE A 143 8.79 -9.34 11.11
C PHE A 143 9.14 -10.78 11.54
N CYS A 144 10.25 -11.35 11.07
CA CYS A 144 10.67 -12.71 11.45
C CYS A 144 10.87 -12.87 12.96
N ARG A 145 11.45 -11.87 13.63
CA ARG A 145 11.56 -11.86 15.09
C ARG A 145 10.18 -11.84 15.75
N GLN A 146 9.27 -11.01 15.27
CA GLN A 146 7.94 -10.83 15.84
C GLN A 146 7.08 -12.10 15.77
N ILE A 147 7.20 -12.88 14.69
CA ILE A 147 6.49 -14.17 14.56
C ILE A 147 7.19 -15.34 15.26
N GLY A 148 8.29 -15.11 15.97
CA GLY A 148 8.99 -16.16 16.71
C GLY A 148 9.75 -17.13 15.81
N LEU A 149 10.33 -16.62 14.72
CA LEU A 149 11.30 -17.36 13.89
C LEU A 149 12.75 -16.88 14.15
N PRO A 150 13.27 -16.91 15.40
CA PRO A 150 14.65 -16.54 15.67
C PRO A 150 15.57 -17.66 15.17
N GLY A 151 16.25 -17.47 14.04
CA GLY A 151 17.20 -18.46 13.53
C GLY A 151 17.33 -18.50 12.00
N TYR A 152 16.34 -17.99 11.27
CA TYR A 152 16.56 -17.61 9.88
C TYR A 152 17.38 -16.34 9.91
N ALA A 153 18.70 -16.45 9.71
CA ALA A 153 19.58 -15.29 9.63
C ALA A 153 18.99 -14.36 8.57
N PRO A 154 18.51 -13.15 8.93
CA PRO A 154 18.05 -12.17 7.94
C PRO A 154 19.15 -11.86 6.93
N LEU A 155 20.41 -12.12 7.31
CA LEU A 155 21.61 -12.02 6.49
C LEU A 155 21.56 -12.87 5.21
N ASP A 156 20.99 -14.09 5.23
CA ASP A 156 20.98 -14.92 4.02
C ASP A 156 19.87 -14.52 3.04
N LEU A 157 18.71 -14.09 3.55
CA LEU A 157 17.60 -13.58 2.72
C LEU A 157 17.88 -12.17 2.19
N ALA A 158 18.46 -11.28 2.99
CA ALA A 158 18.80 -9.92 2.58
C ALA A 158 20.02 -9.87 1.66
N ALA A 159 20.92 -10.86 1.70
CA ALA A 159 22.03 -10.98 0.76
C ALA A 159 21.60 -11.56 -0.60
N THR A 160 20.50 -12.32 -0.64
CA THR A 160 20.03 -12.99 -1.87
C THR A 160 18.98 -12.20 -2.62
N ILE A 161 18.19 -11.38 -1.92
CA ILE A 161 17.25 -10.45 -2.55
C ILE A 161 17.99 -9.12 -2.67
N PRO A 162 18.30 -8.63 -3.89
CA PRO A 162 18.80 -7.28 -4.07
C PRO A 162 17.89 -6.35 -3.27
N ALA A 163 18.45 -5.42 -2.51
CA ALA A 163 17.64 -4.42 -1.83
C ALA A 163 16.85 -3.65 -2.89
N SER A 164 15.65 -4.14 -3.23
CA SER A 164 14.68 -3.39 -3.98
C SER A 164 14.15 -2.41 -2.97
N GLU A 165 14.84 -1.28 -2.83
CA GLU A 165 14.22 -0.12 -2.24
C GLU A 165 12.88 0.03 -2.95
N ASN A 166 11.78 0.00 -2.20
CA ASN A 166 10.48 0.40 -2.73
C ASN A 166 10.70 1.79 -3.30
N GLN A 167 10.90 1.87 -4.62
CA GLN A 167 11.32 3.09 -5.28
C GLN A 167 10.15 4.06 -5.16
N SER A 168 10.21 4.88 -4.10
CA SER A 168 9.24 5.95 -3.91
C SER A 168 9.30 6.80 -5.17
N MET A 169 8.14 7.12 -5.73
CA MET A 169 8.07 7.92 -6.93
C MET A 169 8.78 9.26 -6.70
N SER A 170 9.56 9.71 -7.68
CA SER A 170 10.13 11.04 -7.64
C SER A 170 9.02 12.09 -7.75
N LEU A 171 9.23 13.27 -7.17
CA LEU A 171 8.32 14.41 -7.29
C LEU A 171 8.02 14.72 -8.76
N ARG A 172 9.06 14.67 -9.60
CA ARG A 172 8.96 14.95 -11.03
C ARG A 172 8.15 13.87 -11.77
N ALA A 173 8.35 12.59 -11.44
CA ALA A 173 7.57 11.50 -12.02
C ALA A 173 6.09 11.61 -11.63
N ALA A 174 5.78 11.94 -10.38
CA ALA A 174 4.40 12.12 -9.94
C ALA A 174 3.70 13.23 -10.74
N TYR A 175 4.34 14.40 -10.90
CA TYR A 175 3.79 15.50 -11.70
C TYR A 175 3.76 15.21 -13.21
N ALA A 176 4.69 14.41 -13.74
CA ALA A 176 4.63 13.96 -15.14
C ALA A 176 3.40 13.07 -15.39
N ILE A 177 3.09 12.15 -14.48
CA ILE A 177 1.88 11.30 -14.56
C ILE A 177 0.62 12.15 -14.37
N ASP A 178 0.64 13.10 -13.43
CA ASP A 178 -0.46 14.03 -13.17
C ASP A 178 -0.84 14.85 -14.42
N GLU A 179 0.16 15.44 -15.09
CA GLU A 179 -0.04 16.14 -16.37
C GLU A 179 -0.61 15.21 -17.45
N LEU A 180 -0.10 13.98 -17.54
CA LEU A 180 -0.62 12.99 -18.48
C LEU A 180 -2.08 12.64 -18.19
N ASN A 181 -2.46 12.47 -16.92
CA ASN A 181 -3.84 12.19 -16.52
C ASN A 181 -4.78 13.36 -16.86
N SER A 182 -4.31 14.60 -16.75
CA SER A 182 -5.07 15.80 -17.11
C SER A 182 -5.36 15.86 -18.62
N ILE A 183 -4.40 15.48 -19.46
CA ILE A 183 -4.50 15.59 -20.93
C ILE A 183 -5.14 14.35 -21.56
N ARG A 184 -4.78 13.17 -21.05
CA ARG A 184 -5.24 11.86 -21.50
C ARG A 184 -5.68 11.06 -20.27
N PRO A 185 -6.91 11.25 -19.76
CA PRO A 185 -7.40 10.51 -18.60
C PRO A 185 -7.17 9.00 -18.77
N LEU A 186 -6.79 8.30 -17.71
CA LEU A 186 -6.53 6.86 -17.78
C LEU A 186 -7.78 6.09 -18.21
N PHE A 187 -8.96 6.54 -17.77
CA PHE A 187 -10.25 5.98 -18.13
C PHE A 187 -11.14 7.01 -18.84
N VAL A 188 -11.81 6.57 -19.90
CA VAL A 188 -12.87 7.29 -20.61
C VAL A 188 -14.07 6.33 -20.74
N ASP A 189 -15.24 6.75 -20.27
CA ASP A 189 -16.46 5.93 -20.23
C ASP A 189 -16.26 4.55 -19.55
N GLY A 190 -15.48 4.53 -18.47
CA GLY A 190 -15.20 3.32 -17.67
C GLY A 190 -14.24 2.32 -18.34
N ARG A 191 -13.64 2.68 -19.47
CA ARG A 191 -12.65 1.86 -20.18
C ARG A 191 -11.31 2.58 -20.23
N ILE A 192 -10.22 1.82 -20.32
CA ILE A 192 -8.89 2.41 -20.52
C ILE A 192 -8.91 3.25 -21.80
N ASN A 193 -8.44 4.49 -21.70
CA ASN A 193 -8.34 5.39 -22.85
C ASN A 193 -7.46 4.74 -23.94
N PRO A 194 -7.88 4.71 -25.22
CA PRO A 194 -7.10 4.09 -26.29
C PRO A 194 -5.71 4.70 -26.46
N GLU A 195 -5.52 5.98 -26.10
CA GLU A 195 -4.24 6.69 -26.09
C GLU A 195 -3.40 6.44 -24.82
N ARG A 196 -3.82 5.52 -23.94
CA ARG A 196 -3.13 5.15 -22.71
C ARG A 196 -2.87 3.65 -22.63
N THR A 197 -1.89 3.30 -21.82
CA THR A 197 -1.65 1.93 -21.37
C THR A 197 -1.54 1.89 -19.84
N THR A 198 -1.72 0.71 -19.23
CA THR A 198 -1.52 0.53 -17.79
C THR A 198 -0.06 0.71 -17.36
N ASP A 199 0.87 0.65 -18.31
CA ASP A 199 2.31 0.68 -18.04
C ASP A 199 2.92 2.07 -18.14
N ASP A 200 2.15 3.08 -18.60
CA ASP A 200 2.61 4.47 -18.75
C ASP A 200 3.21 5.00 -17.45
N ALA A 201 2.50 4.82 -16.34
CA ALA A 201 2.95 5.28 -15.03
C ALA A 201 4.26 4.61 -14.58
N THR A 202 4.39 3.30 -14.81
CA THR A 202 5.60 2.53 -14.48
C THR A 202 6.80 3.05 -15.28
N LYS A 203 6.64 3.25 -16.59
CA LYS A 203 7.71 3.77 -17.47
C LYS A 203 8.11 5.19 -17.12
N ILE A 204 7.16 6.05 -16.79
CA ILE A 204 7.46 7.42 -16.33
C ILE A 204 8.26 7.38 -15.02
N VAL A 205 7.92 6.51 -14.07
CA VAL A 205 8.66 6.37 -12.79
C VAL A 205 10.10 5.90 -13.02
N GLU A 206 10.32 4.95 -13.93
CA GLU A 206 11.66 4.46 -14.29
C GLU A 206 12.51 5.56 -14.94
N MET A 207 11.93 6.37 -15.83
CA MET A 207 12.65 7.36 -16.63
C MET A 207 12.84 8.71 -15.95
N VAL A 208 11.84 9.19 -15.20
CA VAL A 208 11.81 10.54 -14.64
C VAL A 208 12.36 10.54 -13.22
N GLN A 209 13.67 10.75 -13.11
CA GLN A 209 14.37 10.85 -11.84
C GLN A 209 14.22 12.24 -11.22
N GLY A 210 14.42 12.33 -9.90
CA GLY A 210 14.30 13.59 -9.16
C GLY A 210 14.27 13.38 -7.64
N PRO A 211 14.05 14.45 -6.86
CA PRO A 211 13.82 14.30 -5.43
C PRO A 211 12.60 13.42 -5.15
N LYS A 212 12.57 12.72 -4.00
CA LYS A 212 11.39 11.96 -3.57
C LYS A 212 10.15 12.85 -3.54
N PHE A 213 9.03 12.30 -4.00
CA PHE A 213 7.72 12.97 -3.90
C PHE A 213 7.41 13.25 -2.43
N ASP A 214 6.84 14.43 -2.19
CA ASP A 214 6.43 14.87 -0.86
C ASP A 214 5.21 15.79 -0.99
N LEU A 215 4.35 15.79 0.02
CA LEU A 215 3.15 16.62 0.01
C LEU A 215 3.49 18.10 0.26
N PRO A 216 2.70 19.04 -0.26
CA PRO A 216 2.78 20.44 0.13
C PRO A 216 2.57 20.59 1.65
N GLY A 217 3.27 21.54 2.29
CA GLY A 217 3.22 21.74 3.75
C GLY A 217 1.79 21.95 4.27
N ARG A 218 0.97 22.72 3.54
CA ARG A 218 -0.45 22.93 3.86
C ARG A 218 -1.27 21.64 4.01
N ILE A 219 -0.96 20.61 3.21
CA ILE A 219 -1.66 19.32 3.28
C ILE A 219 -1.19 18.54 4.50
N LYS A 220 0.10 18.60 4.81
CA LYS A 220 0.65 17.98 6.01
C LYS A 220 0.07 18.61 7.28
N GLU A 221 -0.10 19.93 7.33
CA GLU A 221 -0.75 20.59 8.46
C GLU A 221 -2.23 20.18 8.59
N ARG A 222 -2.98 20.10 7.48
CA ARG A 222 -4.36 19.57 7.51
C ARG A 222 -4.42 18.15 8.10
N ILE A 223 -3.48 17.27 7.74
CA ILE A 223 -3.40 15.92 8.32
C ILE A 223 -3.20 15.99 9.84
N ARG A 224 -2.35 16.91 10.33
CA ARG A 224 -2.13 17.09 11.78
C ARG A 224 -3.30 17.71 12.50
N GLU A 225 -4.17 18.44 11.82
CA GLU A 225 -5.39 18.98 12.43
C GLU A 225 -6.45 17.89 12.59
N THR A 226 -6.52 16.93 11.66
CA THR A 226 -7.63 15.96 11.60
C THR A 226 -7.30 14.59 12.19
N VAL A 227 -6.04 14.14 12.16
CA VAL A 227 -5.65 12.78 12.54
C VAL A 227 -5.31 12.55 14.02
N PRO A 228 -4.89 13.54 14.85
CA PRO A 228 -4.53 13.26 16.25
C PRO A 228 -5.56 12.46 17.05
N PRO A 229 -6.89 12.68 16.93
CA PRO A 229 -7.86 11.86 17.65
C PRO A 229 -7.82 10.37 17.26
N ASP A 230 -7.58 10.05 15.98
CA ASP A 230 -7.48 8.67 15.48
C ASP A 230 -6.23 7.98 16.03
N VAL A 231 -5.07 8.65 15.98
CA VAL A 231 -3.80 8.12 16.52
C VAL A 231 -3.85 7.99 18.04
N GLN A 232 -4.41 8.99 18.74
CA GLN A 232 -4.55 8.96 20.19
C GLN A 232 -5.42 7.78 20.64
N ALA A 233 -6.55 7.53 19.96
CA ALA A 233 -7.41 6.40 20.27
C ALA A 233 -6.69 5.06 20.17
N VAL A 234 -5.79 4.90 19.18
CA VAL A 234 -4.94 3.70 19.05
C VAL A 234 -3.89 3.63 20.15
N ASN A 235 -3.22 4.74 20.44
CA ASN A 235 -2.19 4.81 21.49
C ASN A 235 -2.77 4.48 22.86
N ASP A 236 -3.93 5.04 23.22
CA ASP A 236 -4.61 4.76 24.48
C ASP A 236 -5.05 3.30 24.58
N ARG A 237 -5.62 2.76 23.48
CA ARG A 237 -6.14 1.40 23.43
C ARG A 237 -5.05 0.34 23.58
N PHE A 238 -3.93 0.51 22.89
CA PHE A 238 -2.86 -0.49 22.83
C PHE A 238 -1.66 -0.16 23.73
N GLY A 239 -1.71 0.94 24.50
CA GLY A 239 -0.61 1.38 25.36
C GLY A 239 0.66 1.74 24.57
N LEU A 240 0.50 2.45 23.45
CA LEU A 240 1.58 2.80 22.52
C LEU A 240 1.84 4.31 22.49
N ASP A 241 2.96 4.68 21.85
CA ASP A 241 3.32 6.06 21.53
C ASP A 241 3.65 6.15 20.03
N LEU A 242 2.65 5.88 19.19
CA LEU A 242 2.78 5.97 17.74
C LEU A 242 2.70 7.43 17.27
N TYR A 243 3.62 7.77 16.37
CA TYR A 243 3.61 9.00 15.56
C TYR A 243 3.57 10.32 16.34
N PRO A 244 4.50 10.57 17.27
CA PRO A 244 4.53 11.82 18.06
C PRO A 244 4.57 13.09 17.19
N GLU A 245 5.06 13.00 15.94
CA GLU A 245 5.09 14.11 14.99
C GLU A 245 3.71 14.70 14.66
N VAL A 246 2.64 13.90 14.74
CA VAL A 246 1.28 14.39 14.46
C VAL A 246 0.77 15.32 15.57
N PHE A 247 1.33 15.24 16.77
CA PHE A 247 0.99 16.07 17.93
C PHE A 247 1.94 17.27 18.12
N SER A 248 3.04 17.31 17.37
CA SER A 248 4.00 18.40 17.45
C SER A 248 3.41 19.71 16.86
N SER A 249 3.98 20.85 17.25
CA SER A 249 3.66 22.18 16.67
C SER A 249 4.71 22.64 15.66
N VAL A 250 5.79 21.88 15.46
CA VAL A 250 6.86 22.23 14.52
C VAL A 250 6.33 22.14 13.08
N PRO A 251 6.35 23.21 12.28
CA PRO A 251 5.80 23.20 10.94
C PRO A 251 6.40 22.09 10.06
N LEU A 252 5.54 21.39 9.33
CA LEU A 252 5.95 20.36 8.38
C LEU A 252 6.27 21.00 7.03
N ILE A 253 7.55 21.04 6.70
CA ILE A 253 8.03 21.51 5.40
C ILE A 253 7.63 20.49 4.33
N GLY A 254 6.93 20.96 3.31
CA GLY A 254 6.60 20.18 2.12
C GLY A 254 7.46 20.56 0.91
N ARG A 255 7.21 19.92 -0.23
CA ARG A 255 7.80 20.32 -1.51
C ARG A 255 6.76 21.01 -2.38
N ALA A 256 7.17 22.10 -3.03
CA ALA A 256 6.38 22.75 -4.06
C ALA A 256 6.40 21.94 -5.37
N PRO A 257 5.43 22.14 -6.28
CA PRO A 257 5.49 21.56 -7.62
C PRO A 257 6.81 21.89 -8.34
N PRO A 258 7.30 21.02 -9.23
CA PRO A 258 8.42 21.35 -10.11
C PRO A 258 8.12 22.58 -10.99
N ASN A 259 9.13 23.40 -11.27
CA ASN A 259 8.96 24.61 -12.11
C ASN A 259 8.90 24.30 -13.62
N ASP A 260 9.14 23.06 -14.04
CA ASP A 260 9.28 22.64 -15.43
C ASP A 260 8.16 21.69 -15.88
N LEU A 261 6.92 21.94 -15.43
CA LEU A 261 5.75 21.11 -15.76
C LEU A 261 5.54 20.89 -17.26
N VAL A 262 5.81 21.89 -18.10
CA VAL A 262 5.71 21.76 -19.56
C VAL A 262 6.66 20.67 -20.10
N ALA A 263 7.91 20.64 -19.62
CA ALA A 263 8.86 19.63 -20.05
C ALA A 263 8.48 18.23 -19.54
N LEU A 264 7.92 18.14 -18.31
CA LEU A 264 7.42 16.88 -17.75
C LEU A 264 6.23 16.33 -18.54
N ARG A 265 5.31 17.21 -18.93
CA ARG A 265 4.19 16.89 -19.83
C ARG A 265 4.69 16.30 -21.15
N ASP A 266 5.67 16.94 -21.81
CA ASP A 266 6.20 16.46 -23.08
C ASP A 266 6.84 15.07 -22.96
N ILE A 267 7.57 14.83 -21.87
CA ILE A 267 8.14 13.51 -21.57
C ILE A 267 7.03 12.48 -21.39
N ALA A 268 6.00 12.80 -20.61
CA ALA A 268 4.92 11.86 -20.31
C ALA A 268 4.10 11.49 -21.56
N LEU A 269 3.82 12.46 -22.43
CA LEU A 269 3.16 12.23 -23.72
C LEU A 269 4.01 11.32 -24.61
N LYS A 270 5.32 11.58 -24.71
CA LYS A 270 6.23 10.75 -25.50
C LYS A 270 6.25 9.30 -25.02
N VAL A 271 6.32 9.07 -23.71
CA VAL A 271 6.28 7.72 -23.12
C VAL A 271 4.96 7.02 -23.44
N SER A 272 3.84 7.73 -23.27
CA SER A 272 2.50 7.23 -23.58
C SER A 272 2.35 6.85 -25.06
N ASP A 273 2.78 7.71 -25.98
CA ASP A 273 2.76 7.45 -27.43
C ASP A 273 3.60 6.22 -27.80
N GLU A 274 4.78 6.06 -27.21
CA GLU A 274 5.66 4.91 -27.44
C GLU A 274 5.04 3.61 -26.94
N ASN A 275 4.47 3.60 -25.73
CA ASN A 275 3.78 2.42 -25.18
C ASN A 275 2.56 2.01 -26.01
N VAL A 276 1.75 2.97 -26.47
CA VAL A 276 0.60 2.70 -27.34
C VAL A 276 1.04 2.09 -28.66
N ARG A 277 2.14 2.60 -29.25
CA ARG A 277 2.73 2.06 -30.47
C ARG A 277 3.20 0.62 -30.29
N LEU A 278 3.88 0.31 -29.18
CA LEU A 278 4.35 -1.03 -28.86
C LEU A 278 3.19 -2.02 -28.66
N ARG A 279 2.13 -1.61 -27.95
CA ARG A 279 0.92 -2.45 -27.79
C ARG A 279 0.27 -2.77 -29.14
N SER A 280 0.31 -1.84 -30.09
CA SER A 280 -0.32 -2.01 -31.41
C SER A 280 0.50 -2.91 -32.34
N SER A 281 1.80 -3.11 -32.10
CA SER A 281 2.62 -4.03 -32.89
C SER A 281 2.49 -5.50 -32.49
N ASP A 282 1.94 -5.76 -31.29
CA ASP A 282 1.79 -7.11 -30.75
C ASP A 282 0.42 -7.74 -31.06
N GLN A 283 -0.47 -7.00 -31.77
CA GLN A 283 -1.80 -7.45 -32.20
C GLN A 283 -1.84 -7.75 -33.69
#